data_AF-A0A933UK06-F1
#
_entry.id   AF-A0A933UK06-F1
#
_cell.length_a   1.000
_cell.length_b   1.000
_cell.length_c   1.000
_cell.angle_alpha   90.00
_cell.angle_beta   90.00
_cell.angle_gamma   90.00
#
_symmetry.space_group_name_H-M   'P 1'
#
loop_
_entity.id
_entity.type
_entity.pdbx_description
1 polymer ?
#
loop_
_entity_poly.entity_id
_entity_poly.type
_entity_poly.pdbx_seq_one_letter_code
_entity_poly.pdbx_strand_id
1 'polypeptide(L)'
;MPQRTRSRTNARDALITAAIDHLSRLGPAAVQPQEICRELGISKALVNYHFGTREGLIAEAMVAGYEQYVLDLMAAADAAGNDPVDRLIAWIDRQVEWTSEHRGLAAALDFPDVALATPLDPESELFGRLNEAGARNFANLQLLVLDARAHLKRDDPTYEPDATELGLTSAVIGWVTLGLAVWVGGNHLPTQRPSMRAMLPVARVHVRTLLIELLSR
;
A
#
# COMPACT_ATOMS: atom_id res chain seq x y z
N MET A 1 -17.95 -4.45 -36.86
CA MET A 1 -18.79 -4.31 -35.65
C MET A 1 -17.94 -4.51 -34.39
N PRO A 2 -18.16 -3.74 -33.30
CA PRO A 2 -17.10 -3.29 -32.35
C PRO A 2 -16.86 -4.20 -31.13
N GLN A 3 -16.84 -5.53 -31.27
CA GLN A 3 -16.60 -6.45 -30.13
C GLN A 3 -15.13 -6.63 -29.74
N ARG A 4 -14.18 -6.45 -30.68
CA ARG A 4 -12.75 -6.70 -30.41
C ARG A 4 -12.18 -5.78 -29.34
N THR A 5 -12.56 -4.50 -29.30
CA THR A 5 -11.97 -3.53 -28.35
C THR A 5 -12.38 -3.79 -26.90
N ARG A 6 -13.65 -4.15 -26.67
CA ARG A 6 -14.20 -4.39 -25.33
C ARG A 6 -13.69 -5.70 -24.70
N SER A 7 -13.39 -6.73 -25.51
CA SER A 7 -12.74 -7.96 -25.02
C SER A 7 -11.24 -7.82 -24.74
N ARG A 8 -10.58 -6.83 -25.37
CA ARG A 8 -9.12 -6.63 -25.28
C ARG A 8 -8.71 -5.86 -24.04
N THR A 9 -9.44 -4.79 -23.69
CA THR A 9 -9.24 -4.08 -22.41
C THR A 9 -9.42 -5.03 -21.23
N ASN A 10 -10.43 -5.91 -21.32
CA ASN A 10 -10.64 -6.96 -20.32
C ASN A 10 -9.44 -7.91 -20.15
N ALA A 11 -8.71 -8.24 -21.23
CA ALA A 11 -7.56 -9.14 -21.13
C ALA A 11 -6.35 -8.48 -20.45
N ARG A 12 -6.06 -7.20 -20.73
CA ARG A 12 -4.99 -6.46 -20.03
C ARG A 12 -5.31 -6.34 -18.55
N ASP A 13 -6.53 -5.94 -18.22
CA ASP A 13 -6.93 -5.72 -16.83
C ASP A 13 -6.97 -7.05 -16.06
N ALA A 14 -7.49 -8.12 -16.65
CA ALA A 14 -7.47 -9.46 -16.06
C ALA A 14 -6.03 -9.97 -15.82
N LEU A 15 -5.11 -9.70 -16.73
CA LEU A 15 -3.68 -10.02 -16.55
C LEU A 15 -3.07 -9.25 -15.38
N ILE A 16 -3.40 -7.97 -15.23
CA ILE A 16 -2.94 -7.14 -14.10
C ILE A 16 -3.51 -7.66 -12.78
N THR A 17 -4.82 -7.91 -12.71
CA THR A 17 -5.47 -8.45 -11.50
C THR A 17 -4.84 -9.78 -11.07
N ALA A 18 -4.71 -10.74 -12.00
CA ALA A 18 -4.08 -12.02 -11.68
C ALA A 18 -2.59 -11.88 -11.30
N ALA A 19 -1.87 -10.95 -11.93
CA ALA A 19 -0.48 -10.67 -11.57
C ALA A 19 -0.36 -10.05 -10.18
N ILE A 20 -1.28 -9.15 -9.78
CA ILE A 20 -1.36 -8.61 -8.42
C ILE A 20 -1.58 -9.76 -7.42
N ASP A 21 -2.49 -10.70 -7.69
CA ASP A 21 -2.77 -11.83 -6.80
C ASP A 21 -1.56 -12.76 -6.62
N HIS A 22 -0.80 -12.98 -7.70
CA HIS A 22 0.44 -13.77 -7.64
C HIS A 22 1.55 -13.03 -6.89
N LEU A 23 1.76 -11.76 -7.22
CA LEU A 23 2.77 -10.88 -6.61
C LEU A 23 2.53 -10.72 -5.11
N SER A 24 1.28 -10.53 -4.69
CA SER A 24 0.88 -10.30 -3.30
C SER A 24 1.22 -11.47 -2.37
N ARG A 25 1.16 -12.72 -2.86
CA ARG A 25 1.35 -13.91 -2.03
C ARG A 25 2.82 -14.25 -1.77
N LEU A 26 3.66 -14.17 -2.81
CA LEU A 26 5.02 -14.75 -2.81
C LEU A 26 6.06 -13.85 -3.48
N GLY A 27 5.68 -12.64 -3.89
CA GLY A 27 6.58 -11.70 -4.54
C GLY A 27 6.78 -11.99 -6.03
N PRO A 28 7.73 -11.28 -6.67
CA PRO A 28 7.93 -11.29 -8.13
C PRO A 28 8.14 -12.70 -8.71
N ALA A 29 8.80 -13.61 -7.97
CA ALA A 29 9.07 -14.97 -8.43
C ALA A 29 7.80 -15.80 -8.73
N ALA A 30 6.68 -15.48 -8.08
CA ALA A 30 5.41 -16.18 -8.30
C ALA A 30 4.61 -15.66 -9.50
N VAL A 31 5.01 -14.53 -10.09
CA VAL A 31 4.38 -14.02 -11.32
C VAL A 31 4.94 -14.82 -12.49
N GLN A 32 4.17 -15.80 -12.94
CA GLN A 32 4.51 -16.70 -14.05
C GLN A 32 3.51 -16.52 -15.20
N PRO A 33 3.88 -15.81 -16.29
CA PRO A 33 2.96 -15.48 -17.37
C PRO A 33 2.25 -16.69 -17.99
N GLN A 34 2.94 -17.83 -18.09
CA GLN A 34 2.35 -19.08 -18.59
C GLN A 34 1.19 -19.56 -17.72
N GLU A 35 1.35 -19.51 -16.40
CA GLU A 35 0.36 -19.99 -15.44
C GLU A 35 -0.84 -19.05 -15.39
N ILE A 36 -0.59 -17.75 -15.31
CA ILE A 36 -1.62 -16.71 -15.33
C ILE A 36 -2.43 -16.79 -16.63
N CYS A 37 -1.78 -16.89 -17.79
CA CYS A 37 -2.50 -17.02 -19.07
C CYS A 37 -3.34 -18.30 -19.14
N ARG A 38 -2.84 -19.42 -18.60
CA ARG A 38 -3.59 -20.68 -18.52
C ARG A 38 -4.82 -20.55 -17.62
N GLU A 39 -4.69 -19.91 -16.46
CA GLU A 39 -5.79 -19.66 -15.52
C GLU A 39 -6.88 -18.78 -16.14
N LEU A 40 -6.47 -17.75 -16.89
CA LEU A 40 -7.38 -16.84 -17.57
C LEU A 40 -7.93 -17.40 -18.91
N GLY A 41 -7.41 -18.53 -19.39
CA GLY A 41 -7.80 -19.11 -20.68
C GLY A 41 -7.40 -18.26 -21.89
N ILE A 42 -6.31 -17.50 -21.80
CA ILE A 42 -5.84 -16.57 -22.84
C ILE A 42 -4.46 -16.94 -23.40
N SER A 43 -4.10 -16.37 -24.55
CA SER A 43 -2.80 -16.62 -25.18
C SER A 43 -1.67 -15.84 -24.48
N LYS A 44 -0.53 -16.51 -24.26
CA LYS A 44 0.71 -15.87 -23.77
C LYS A 44 1.19 -14.72 -24.68
N ALA A 45 0.83 -14.73 -25.96
CA ALA A 45 1.16 -13.64 -26.88
C ALA A 45 0.60 -12.28 -26.41
N LEU A 46 -0.49 -12.28 -25.62
CA LEU A 46 -1.06 -11.06 -25.06
C LEU A 46 -0.17 -10.44 -23.97
N VAL A 47 0.64 -11.21 -23.25
CA VAL A 47 1.56 -10.66 -22.25
C VAL A 47 2.65 -9.86 -22.94
N ASN A 48 3.31 -10.44 -23.95
CA ASN A 48 4.32 -9.72 -24.73
C ASN A 48 3.73 -8.51 -25.45
N TYR A 49 2.49 -8.62 -25.95
CA TYR A 49 1.82 -7.52 -26.62
C TYR A 49 1.49 -6.35 -25.68
N HIS A 50 0.98 -6.62 -24.47
CA HIS A 50 0.54 -5.57 -23.54
C HIS A 50 1.66 -5.01 -22.67
N PHE A 51 2.62 -5.85 -22.29
CA PHE A 51 3.61 -5.53 -21.26
C PHE A 51 5.06 -5.65 -21.76
N GLY A 52 5.25 -6.13 -22.99
CA GLY A 52 6.58 -6.39 -23.57
C GLY A 52 7.24 -7.64 -23.00
N THR A 53 7.34 -7.72 -21.67
CA THR A 53 8.05 -8.78 -20.93
C THR A 53 7.28 -9.20 -19.68
N ARG A 54 7.75 -10.28 -19.05
CA ARG A 54 7.29 -10.69 -17.71
C ARG A 54 7.55 -9.59 -16.69
N GLU A 55 8.70 -8.95 -16.77
CA GLU A 55 9.14 -7.89 -15.88
C GLU A 55 8.26 -6.64 -16.06
N GLY A 56 7.84 -6.33 -17.29
CA GLY A 56 6.85 -5.28 -17.55
C GLY A 56 5.49 -5.57 -16.91
N LEU A 57 5.03 -6.84 -16.91
CA LEU A 57 3.80 -7.23 -16.22
C LEU A 57 3.94 -7.09 -14.69
N ILE A 58 5.09 -7.45 -14.13
CA ILE A 58 5.37 -7.29 -12.69
C ILE A 58 5.37 -5.82 -12.29
N ALA A 59 6.03 -4.97 -13.08
CA ALA A 59 6.07 -3.52 -12.85
C ALA A 59 4.67 -2.90 -12.88
N GLU A 60 3.86 -3.22 -13.89
CA GLU A 60 2.47 -2.76 -13.99
C GLU A 60 1.59 -3.26 -12.84
N ALA A 61 1.74 -4.53 -12.45
CA ALA A 61 1.02 -5.09 -11.30
C ALA A 61 1.43 -4.41 -9.99
N MET A 62 2.72 -4.10 -9.81
CA MET A 62 3.22 -3.41 -8.63
C MET A 62 2.63 -2.00 -8.51
N VAL A 63 2.65 -1.23 -9.61
CA VAL A 63 2.09 0.13 -9.65
C VAL A 63 0.58 0.11 -9.44
N ALA A 64 -0.15 -0.74 -10.17
CA ALA A 64 -1.61 -0.85 -10.03
C ALA A 64 -2.03 -1.33 -8.63
N GLY A 65 -1.27 -2.26 -8.03
CA GLY A 65 -1.50 -2.72 -6.68
C GLY A 65 -1.30 -1.62 -5.64
N TYR A 66 -0.31 -0.75 -5.84
CA TYR A 66 -0.10 0.41 -4.97
C TYR A 66 -1.19 1.49 -5.13
N GLU A 67 -1.61 1.77 -6.36
CA GLU A 67 -2.74 2.68 -6.63
C GLU A 67 -4.01 2.20 -5.89
N GLN A 68 -4.32 0.90 -5.95
CA GLN A 68 -5.45 0.32 -5.24
C GLN A 68 -5.27 0.40 -3.72
N TYR A 69 -4.07 0.13 -3.21
CA TYR A 69 -3.74 0.27 -1.79
C TYR A 69 -4.05 1.67 -1.26
N VAL A 70 -3.64 2.73 -1.96
CA VAL A 70 -3.90 4.12 -1.52
C VAL A 70 -5.40 4.42 -1.43
N LEU A 71 -6.20 3.87 -2.36
CA LEU A 71 -7.66 4.01 -2.33
C LEU A 71 -8.27 3.23 -1.16
N ASP A 72 -7.81 2.00 -0.92
CA ASP A 72 -8.28 1.15 0.17
C ASP A 72 -8.06 1.79 1.55
N LEU A 73 -6.93 2.46 1.76
CA LEU A 73 -6.65 3.13 3.03
C LEU A 73 -7.64 4.26 3.30
N MET A 74 -7.92 5.09 2.29
CA MET A 74 -8.90 6.17 2.42
C MET A 74 -10.32 5.65 2.57
N ALA A 75 -10.69 4.59 1.86
CA ALA A 75 -11.99 3.95 2.02
C ALA A 75 -12.20 3.45 3.46
N ALA A 76 -11.17 2.91 4.11
CA ALA A 76 -11.22 2.52 5.52
C ALA A 76 -11.39 3.73 6.44
N ALA A 77 -10.68 4.83 6.19
CA ALA A 77 -10.84 6.07 6.93
C ALA A 77 -12.27 6.63 6.80
N ASP A 78 -12.84 6.64 5.60
CA ASP A 78 -14.18 7.17 5.35
C ASP A 78 -15.29 6.28 5.97
N ALA A 79 -15.06 4.96 6.03
CA ALA A 79 -15.98 4.02 6.67
C ALA A 79 -16.00 4.15 8.21
N ALA A 80 -14.98 4.75 8.82
CA ALA A 80 -14.88 4.92 10.27
C ALA A 80 -15.82 6.00 10.84
N GLY A 81 -16.50 6.78 9.99
CA GLY A 81 -17.41 7.85 10.39
C GLY A 81 -16.73 9.22 10.44
N ASN A 82 -17.20 10.10 11.33
CA ASN A 82 -16.83 11.52 11.32
C ASN A 82 -15.80 11.92 12.39
N ASP A 83 -15.45 11.03 13.33
CA ASP A 83 -14.45 11.34 14.34
C ASP A 83 -13.04 11.36 13.70
N PRO A 84 -12.32 12.49 13.70
CA PRO A 84 -11.04 12.59 13.01
C PRO A 84 -9.96 11.62 13.50
N VAL A 85 -9.97 11.30 14.80
CA VAL A 85 -9.00 10.36 15.37
C VAL A 85 -9.34 8.94 14.91
N ASP A 86 -10.61 8.54 14.95
CA ASP A 86 -11.03 7.22 14.48
C ASP A 86 -10.75 7.02 12.97
N ARG A 87 -10.93 8.07 12.14
CA ARG A 87 -10.58 8.02 10.71
C ARG A 87 -9.08 7.77 10.49
N LEU A 88 -8.21 8.48 11.20
CA LEU A 88 -6.76 8.27 11.13
C LEU A 88 -6.38 6.86 11.62
N ILE A 89 -6.97 6.40 12.73
CA ILE A 89 -6.70 5.05 13.22
C ILE A 89 -7.15 3.98 12.23
N ALA A 90 -8.32 4.13 11.60
CA ALA A 90 -8.79 3.17 10.60
C ALA A 90 -7.87 3.10 9.37
N TRP A 91 -7.33 4.25 8.92
CA TRP A 91 -6.33 4.30 7.86
C TRP A 91 -5.06 3.51 8.23
N ILE A 92 -4.57 3.71 9.46
CA ILE A 92 -3.37 3.04 10.01
C ILE A 92 -3.60 1.54 10.16
N ASP A 93 -4.75 1.15 10.72
CA ASP A 93 -5.14 -0.24 10.91
C ASP A 93 -5.26 -0.97 9.57
N ARG A 94 -5.87 -0.34 8.56
CA ARG A 94 -5.97 -0.89 7.20
C ARG A 94 -4.60 -1.08 6.56
N GLN A 95 -3.65 -0.16 6.77
CA GLN A 95 -2.26 -0.33 6.28
C GLN A 95 -1.60 -1.58 6.87
N VAL A 96 -1.71 -1.80 8.18
CA VAL A 96 -1.14 -2.98 8.86
C VAL A 96 -1.76 -4.28 8.34
N GLU A 97 -3.08 -4.28 8.15
CA GLU A 97 -3.82 -5.44 7.63
C GLU A 97 -3.46 -5.72 6.16
N TRP A 98 -3.43 -4.69 5.32
CA TRP A 98 -3.10 -4.82 3.90
C TRP A 98 -1.72 -5.44 3.69
N THR A 99 -0.71 -5.01 4.45
CA THR A 99 0.65 -5.57 4.38
C THR A 99 0.68 -7.06 4.71
N SER A 100 -0.19 -7.51 5.61
CA SER A 100 -0.31 -8.92 5.97
C SER A 100 -0.97 -9.75 4.87
N GLU A 101 -1.97 -9.17 4.20
CA GLU A 101 -2.68 -9.77 3.06
C GLU A 101 -1.83 -9.81 1.78
N HIS A 102 -0.96 -8.81 1.57
CA HIS A 102 -0.23 -8.57 0.33
C HIS A 102 1.30 -8.56 0.51
N ARG A 103 1.82 -9.36 1.44
CA ARG A 103 3.24 -9.37 1.86
C ARG A 103 4.28 -9.33 0.72
N GLY A 104 4.03 -10.01 -0.39
CA GLY A 104 4.96 -10.06 -1.52
C GLY A 104 4.96 -8.77 -2.35
N LEU A 105 3.80 -8.12 -2.46
CA LEU A 105 3.67 -6.80 -3.08
C LEU A 105 4.20 -5.71 -2.13
N ALA A 106 3.89 -5.78 -0.84
CA ALA A 106 4.43 -4.86 0.16
C ALA A 106 5.97 -4.86 0.16
N ALA A 107 6.59 -6.04 0.19
CA ALA A 107 8.04 -6.18 0.09
C ALA A 107 8.61 -5.64 -1.23
N ALA A 108 7.85 -5.76 -2.34
CA ALA A 108 8.27 -5.22 -3.63
C ALA A 108 8.24 -3.69 -3.67
N LEU A 109 7.31 -3.06 -2.95
CA LEU A 109 7.23 -1.61 -2.83
C LEU A 109 8.30 -1.04 -1.90
N ASP A 110 8.65 -1.76 -0.83
CA ASP A 110 9.73 -1.35 0.09
C ASP A 110 11.13 -1.51 -0.52
N PHE A 111 11.32 -2.53 -1.37
CA PHE A 111 12.59 -2.86 -2.01
C PHE A 111 12.44 -3.04 -3.54
N PRO A 112 12.07 -1.98 -4.28
CA PRO A 112 11.76 -2.09 -5.71
C PRO A 112 12.94 -2.53 -6.55
N ASP A 113 14.17 -2.17 -6.18
CA ASP A 113 15.40 -2.58 -6.90
C ASP A 113 15.70 -4.09 -6.73
N VAL A 114 15.16 -4.71 -5.68
CA VAL A 114 15.26 -6.16 -5.45
C VAL A 114 14.12 -6.88 -6.17
N ALA A 115 12.95 -6.24 -6.24
CA ALA A 115 11.76 -6.83 -6.83
C ALA A 115 11.71 -6.73 -8.35
N LEU A 116 12.20 -5.62 -8.90
CA LEU A 116 12.33 -5.38 -10.33
C LEU A 116 13.77 -5.67 -10.75
N ALA A 117 13.95 -6.44 -11.82
CA ALA A 117 15.28 -6.74 -12.36
C ALA A 117 16.05 -5.48 -12.82
N THR A 118 15.32 -4.41 -13.12
CA THR A 118 15.82 -3.09 -13.48
C THR A 118 14.93 -2.03 -12.82
N PRO A 119 15.49 -0.94 -12.28
CA PRO A 119 14.69 0.19 -11.78
C PRO A 119 13.72 0.73 -12.85
N LEU A 120 12.59 1.29 -12.41
CA LEU A 120 11.71 2.02 -13.31
C LEU A 120 12.43 3.25 -13.85
N ASP A 121 12.29 3.48 -15.15
CA ASP A 121 12.78 4.70 -15.80
C ASP A 121 12.01 5.91 -15.23
N PRO A 122 12.69 6.94 -14.67
CA PRO A 122 12.05 8.15 -14.15
C PRO A 122 11.17 8.90 -15.18
N GLU A 123 11.43 8.72 -16.47
CA GLU A 123 10.63 9.32 -17.55
C GLU A 123 9.45 8.43 -17.99
N SER A 124 9.34 7.21 -17.45
CA SER A 124 8.25 6.29 -17.79
C SER A 124 6.92 6.67 -17.15
N GLU A 125 5.82 6.33 -17.84
CA GLU A 125 4.45 6.47 -17.32
C GLU A 125 4.27 5.72 -15.98
N LEU A 126 4.90 4.57 -15.82
CA LEU A 126 4.82 3.76 -14.59
C LEU A 126 5.45 4.46 -13.39
N PHE A 127 6.61 5.09 -13.59
CA PHE A 127 7.24 5.88 -12.54
C PHE A 127 6.37 7.08 -12.16
N GLY A 128 5.83 7.79 -13.15
CA GLY A 128 4.91 8.92 -12.93
C GLY A 128 3.70 8.52 -12.08
N ARG A 129 3.02 7.43 -12.47
CA ARG A 129 1.87 6.88 -11.73
C ARG A 129 2.22 6.47 -10.30
N LEU A 130 3.33 5.77 -10.10
CA LEU A 130 3.79 5.36 -8.76
C LEU A 130 4.09 6.58 -7.88
N ASN A 131 4.76 7.59 -8.44
CA ASN A 131 5.08 8.83 -7.74
C ASN A 131 3.83 9.63 -7.38
N GLU A 132 2.86 9.74 -8.30
CA GLU A 132 1.57 10.40 -8.04
C GLU A 132 0.77 9.69 -6.95
N ALA A 133 0.72 8.36 -6.98
CA ALA A 133 0.09 7.56 -5.93
C ALA A 133 0.78 7.76 -4.57
N GLY A 134 2.12 7.81 -4.56
CA GLY A 134 2.91 8.00 -3.34
C GLY A 134 2.70 9.39 -2.73
N ALA A 135 2.73 10.43 -3.57
CA ALA A 135 2.43 11.80 -3.17
C ALA A 135 1.00 11.92 -2.61
N ARG A 136 0.02 11.28 -3.27
CA ARG A 136 -1.37 11.22 -2.79
C ARG A 136 -1.46 10.51 -1.44
N ASN A 137 -0.80 9.37 -1.28
CA ASN A 137 -0.81 8.62 -0.03
C ASN A 137 -0.28 9.46 1.14
N PHE A 138 0.82 10.17 0.93
CA PHE A 138 1.40 11.04 1.94
C PHE A 138 0.51 12.25 2.24
N ALA A 139 -0.06 12.88 1.22
CA ALA A 139 -1.01 13.99 1.41
C ALA A 139 -2.26 13.55 2.19
N ASN A 140 -2.80 12.37 1.90
CA ASN A 140 -3.93 11.79 2.64
C ASN A 140 -3.59 11.62 4.13
N LEU A 141 -2.41 11.09 4.45
CA LEU A 141 -1.94 10.97 5.82
C LEU A 141 -1.81 12.34 6.50
N GLN A 142 -1.23 13.33 5.82
CA GLN A 142 -1.10 14.69 6.36
C GLN A 142 -2.46 15.33 6.66
N LEU A 143 -3.46 15.14 5.80
CA LEU A 143 -4.81 15.63 6.05
C LEU A 143 -5.45 14.95 7.26
N LEU A 144 -5.37 13.63 7.35
CA LEU A 144 -5.92 12.88 8.50
C LEU A 144 -5.23 13.28 9.82
N VAL A 145 -3.91 13.50 9.79
CA VAL A 145 -3.15 13.98 10.96
C VAL A 145 -3.54 15.40 11.33
N LEU A 146 -3.70 16.30 10.36
CA LEU A 146 -4.15 17.68 10.59
C LEU A 146 -5.53 17.69 11.25
N ASP A 147 -6.49 16.95 10.69
CA ASP A 147 -7.86 16.87 11.23
C ASP A 147 -7.87 16.31 12.66
N ALA A 148 -7.10 15.25 12.91
CA ALA A 148 -6.99 14.64 14.24
C ALA A 148 -6.35 15.60 15.27
N ARG A 149 -5.28 16.30 14.91
CA ARG A 149 -4.63 17.28 15.80
C ARG A 149 -5.55 18.46 16.10
N ALA A 150 -6.20 19.02 15.08
CA ALA A 150 -7.17 20.10 15.24
C ALA A 150 -8.35 19.68 16.12
N HIS A 151 -8.81 18.44 15.99
CA HIS A 151 -9.88 17.90 16.82
C HIS A 151 -9.48 17.78 18.29
N LEU A 152 -8.28 17.24 18.57
CA LEU A 152 -7.78 17.03 19.92
C LEU A 152 -7.42 18.33 20.63
N LYS A 153 -7.01 19.35 19.88
CA LYS A 153 -6.59 20.67 20.38
C LYS A 153 -7.65 21.76 20.22
N ARG A 154 -8.89 21.41 19.90
CA ARG A 154 -9.98 22.36 19.61
C ARG A 154 -10.28 23.36 20.74
N ASP A 155 -9.96 22.99 21.97
CA ASP A 155 -10.19 23.81 23.18
C ASP A 155 -8.95 24.62 23.58
N ASP A 156 -7.82 24.48 22.86
CA ASP A 156 -6.60 25.26 23.05
C ASP A 156 -6.60 26.49 22.11
N PRO A 157 -6.86 27.71 22.62
CA PRO A 157 -6.92 28.91 21.79
C PRO A 157 -5.55 29.35 21.24
N THR A 158 -4.46 28.74 21.70
CA THR A 158 -3.09 29.04 21.24
C THR A 158 -2.59 28.06 20.18
N TYR A 159 -3.38 27.03 19.87
CA TYR A 159 -3.01 26.05 18.85
C TYR A 159 -3.12 26.63 17.44
N GLU A 160 -1.99 26.72 16.77
CA GLU A 160 -1.90 27.00 15.34
C GLU A 160 -1.13 25.85 14.64
N PRO A 161 -1.68 25.23 13.58
CA PRO A 161 -0.99 24.16 12.87
C PRO A 161 0.29 24.67 12.17
N ASP A 162 1.45 24.15 12.57
CA ASP A 162 2.71 24.35 11.85
C ASP A 162 2.90 23.28 10.77
N ALA A 163 3.25 23.71 9.55
CA ALA A 163 3.39 22.81 8.40
C ALA A 163 4.59 21.86 8.54
N THR A 164 5.68 22.31 9.18
CA THR A 164 6.88 21.49 9.38
C THR A 164 6.59 20.40 10.40
N GLU A 165 5.97 20.76 11.52
CA GLU A 165 5.54 19.85 12.57
C GLU A 165 4.51 18.83 12.05
N LEU A 166 3.54 19.27 11.24
CA LEU A 166 2.57 18.38 10.61
C LEU A 166 3.26 17.35 9.70
N GLY A 167 4.20 17.80 8.86
CA GLY A 167 4.96 16.93 7.97
C GLY A 167 5.79 15.89 8.74
N LEU A 168 6.50 16.32 9.78
CA LEU A 168 7.31 15.42 10.62
C LEU A 168 6.44 14.44 11.40
N THR A 169 5.32 14.89 11.99
CA THR A 169 4.38 14.03 12.70
C THR A 169 3.81 12.96 11.78
N SER A 170 3.39 13.36 10.57
CA SER A 170 2.88 12.43 9.56
C SER A 170 3.93 11.41 9.13
N ALA A 171 5.17 11.84 8.90
CA ALA A 171 6.27 10.93 8.56
C ALA A 171 6.55 9.90 9.68
N VAL A 172 6.62 10.35 10.94
CA VAL A 172 6.84 9.46 12.10
C VAL A 172 5.70 8.46 12.24
N ILE A 173 4.44 8.90 12.12
CA ILE A 173 3.28 8.01 12.13
C ILE A 173 3.40 6.96 11.02
N GLY A 174 3.77 7.37 9.80
CA GLY A 174 4.00 6.46 8.68
C GLY A 174 5.09 5.42 8.97
N TRP A 175 6.24 5.84 9.50
CA TRP A 175 7.35 4.93 9.82
C TRP A 175 7.04 3.96 10.95
N VAL A 176 6.37 4.42 12.01
CA VAL A 176 5.94 3.56 13.13
C VAL A 176 4.91 2.53 12.63
N THR A 177 3.99 2.95 11.76
CA THR A 177 2.97 2.06 11.18
C THR A 177 3.59 1.03 10.26
N LEU A 178 4.50 1.43 9.35
CA LEU A 178 5.25 0.51 8.49
C LEU A 178 6.05 -0.49 9.34
N GLY A 179 6.73 -0.02 10.39
CA GLY A 179 7.44 -0.86 11.33
C GLY A 179 6.53 -1.94 11.94
N LEU A 180 5.36 -1.56 12.45
CA LEU A 180 4.39 -2.54 12.95
C LEU A 180 3.90 -3.48 11.84
N ALA A 181 3.57 -2.95 10.67
CA ALA A 181 3.04 -3.71 9.53
C ALA A 181 4.00 -4.82 9.07
N VAL A 182 5.31 -4.52 9.00
CA VAL A 182 6.35 -5.51 8.65
C VAL A 182 6.41 -6.63 9.68
N TRP A 183 6.24 -6.33 10.97
CA TRP A 183 6.26 -7.35 12.02
C TRP A 183 4.98 -8.18 12.07
N VAL A 184 3.82 -7.59 11.73
CA VAL A 184 2.54 -8.32 11.64
C VAL A 184 2.47 -9.19 10.39
N GLY A 185 2.83 -8.65 9.22
CA GLY A 185 2.75 -9.35 7.93
C GLY A 185 3.98 -10.19 7.58
N GLY A 186 5.12 -9.96 8.23
CA GLY A 186 6.39 -10.59 7.91
C GLY A 186 6.52 -12.03 8.40
N ASN A 187 7.26 -12.84 7.63
CA ASN A 187 7.63 -14.21 8.00
C ASN A 187 9.14 -14.37 8.22
N HIS A 188 9.81 -13.32 8.72
CA HIS A 188 11.23 -13.32 9.01
C HIS A 188 11.55 -14.06 10.33
N LEU A 189 12.81 -14.44 10.54
CA LEU A 189 13.22 -15.34 11.62
C LEU A 189 12.67 -14.96 13.01
N PRO A 190 12.64 -13.68 13.44
CA PRO A 190 11.97 -13.28 14.68
C PRO A 190 10.48 -13.63 14.76
N THR A 191 9.67 -13.33 13.73
CA THR A 191 8.20 -13.50 13.75
C THR A 191 7.76 -14.95 13.58
N GLN A 192 8.69 -15.87 13.30
CA GLN A 192 8.41 -17.31 13.32
C GLN A 192 8.35 -17.89 14.74
N ARG A 193 8.82 -17.16 15.75
CA ARG A 193 8.76 -17.59 17.15
C ARG A 193 7.35 -17.36 17.72
N PRO A 194 6.69 -18.37 18.32
CA PRO A 194 5.36 -18.20 18.92
C PRO A 194 5.29 -17.09 19.97
N SER A 195 6.34 -16.94 20.78
CA SER A 195 6.44 -15.88 21.79
C SER A 195 6.43 -14.48 21.16
N MET A 196 7.09 -14.29 20.02
CA MET A 196 7.07 -13.02 19.29
C MET A 196 5.67 -12.74 18.72
N ARG A 197 5.03 -13.74 18.09
CA ARG A 197 3.68 -13.58 17.54
C ARG A 197 2.65 -13.22 18.60
N ALA A 198 2.76 -13.81 19.79
CA ALA A 198 1.87 -13.55 20.91
C ALA A 198 1.93 -12.09 21.41
N MET A 199 3.05 -11.38 21.19
CA MET A 199 3.20 -9.97 21.59
C MET A 199 2.61 -8.97 20.58
N LEU A 200 2.43 -9.37 19.31
CA LEU A 200 2.00 -8.44 18.25
C LEU A 200 0.65 -7.75 18.52
N PRO A 201 -0.39 -8.43 19.07
CA PRO A 201 -1.63 -7.76 19.43
C PRO A 201 -1.42 -6.67 20.49
N VAL A 202 -0.54 -6.91 21.46
CA VAL A 202 -0.20 -5.94 22.52
C VAL A 202 0.61 -4.77 21.93
N ALA A 203 1.54 -5.05 21.02
CA ALA A 203 2.29 -4.01 20.30
C ALA A 203 1.37 -3.07 19.51
N ARG A 204 0.33 -3.59 18.84
CA ARG A 204 -0.67 -2.77 18.13
C ARG A 204 -1.37 -1.78 19.05
N VAL A 205 -1.73 -2.20 20.26
CA VAL A 205 -2.33 -1.31 21.29
C VAL A 205 -1.34 -0.22 21.70
N HIS A 206 -0.08 -0.56 21.97
CA HIS A 206 0.94 0.42 22.35
C HIS A 206 1.24 1.42 21.24
N VAL A 207 1.28 0.97 19.98
CA VAL A 207 1.42 1.88 18.83
C VAL A 207 0.23 2.84 18.78
N ARG A 208 -1.02 2.36 18.91
CA ARG A 208 -2.20 3.23 18.95
C ARG A 208 -2.09 4.30 20.05
N THR A 209 -1.67 3.94 21.26
CA THR A 209 -1.47 4.91 22.34
C THR A 209 -0.39 5.93 21.99
N LEU A 210 0.76 5.49 21.49
CA LEU A 210 1.86 6.36 21.07
C LEU A 210 1.42 7.36 20.00
N LEU A 211 0.61 6.92 19.03
CA LEU A 211 0.08 7.77 17.97
C LEU A 211 -0.83 8.87 18.53
N ILE A 212 -1.74 8.52 19.45
CA ILE A 212 -2.63 9.50 20.09
C ILE A 212 -1.83 10.52 20.91
N GLU A 213 -0.79 10.08 21.62
CA GLU A 213 0.11 10.98 22.34
C GLU A 213 0.86 11.93 21.40
N LEU A 214 1.35 11.44 20.25
CA LEU A 214 2.01 12.27 19.24
C LEU A 214 1.06 13.34 18.66
N LEU A 215 -0.21 13.00 18.46
CA LEU A 215 -1.22 13.95 17.97
C LEU A 215 -1.59 15.02 19.02
N SER A 216 -1.48 14.67 20.31
CA SER A 216 -1.88 15.56 21.41
C SER A 216 -0.77 16.54 21.82
N ARG A 217 0.50 16.21 21.55
CA ARG A 217 1.65 17.11 21.73
C ARG A 217 1.57 18.27 20.75
#